data_AF-A0A813QGY6-F1
#
_entry.id   AF-A0A813QGY6-F1
#
_cell.length_a   1.000
_cell.length_b   1.000
_cell.length_c   1.000
_cell.angle_alpha   90.00
_cell.angle_beta   90.00
_cell.angle_gamma   90.00
#
_symmetry.space_group_name_H-M   'P 1'
#
loop_
_entity.id
_entity.type
_entity.pdbx_description
1 polymer ?
#
loop_
_entity_poly.entity_id
_entity_poly.type
_entity_poly.pdbx_seq_one_letter_code
_entity_poly.pdbx_strand_id
1 'polypeptide(L)'
;MQFVLSTLFILALITSQSSGMSFGESIMHELQASLQNSSSMRALLPWQQTCHNMFSLFSSTRSIVDITVQELLPLRIRAKVQLEHVGSDRRDYFYVDGHVCQNGFDQHAANAVCRSLGKGSNAVYLLNRPIGDQPFSECLFQYGMDKIVVPCTFLMEQFKCTSSSTTLGGCSHSKLFEQSCAGDMYVGVVC
;
A
#
# COMPACT_ATOMS: atom_id res chain seq x y z
N MET A 1 14.29 3.01 31.20
CA MET A 1 14.69 1.68 30.69
C MET A 1 13.43 0.85 30.50
N GLN A 2 12.72 1.00 29.37
CA GLN A 2 11.38 0.40 29.21
C GLN A 2 11.00 0.17 27.73
N PHE A 3 11.98 -0.13 26.88
CA PHE A 3 11.78 -0.32 25.43
C PHE A 3 12.02 -1.76 24.93
N VAL A 4 12.22 -2.73 25.83
CA VAL A 4 12.63 -4.10 25.42
C VAL A 4 11.47 -5.12 25.49
N LEU A 5 10.31 -4.76 26.04
CA LEU A 5 9.21 -5.71 26.25
C LEU A 5 8.22 -5.83 25.07
N SER A 6 8.21 -4.91 24.11
CA SER A 6 7.27 -4.93 22.99
C SER A 6 7.71 -5.83 21.83
N THR A 7 9.00 -6.06 21.62
CA THR A 7 9.51 -6.94 20.56
C THR A 7 9.45 -8.43 20.92
N LEU A 8 9.53 -8.76 22.21
CA LEU A 8 9.46 -10.15 22.69
C LEU A 8 8.04 -10.75 22.61
N PHE A 9 6.99 -9.95 22.69
CA PHE A 9 5.62 -10.42 22.48
C PHE A 9 5.33 -10.78 21.02
N ILE A 10 6.01 -10.16 20.07
CA ILE A 10 5.88 -10.44 18.63
C ILE A 10 6.59 -11.76 18.27
N LEU A 11 7.75 -12.05 18.89
CA LEU A 11 8.47 -13.31 18.69
C LEU A 11 7.83 -14.51 19.41
N ALA A 12 7.13 -14.30 20.53
CA ALA A 12 6.53 -15.39 21.30
C ALA A 12 5.22 -15.95 20.72
N LEU A 13 4.55 -15.23 19.81
CA LEU A 13 3.34 -15.72 19.13
C LEU A 13 3.64 -16.62 17.92
N ILE A 14 4.90 -16.70 17.47
CA ILE A 14 5.32 -17.58 16.37
C ILE A 14 5.24 -19.06 16.79
N THR A 15 5.15 -19.39 18.08
CA THR A 15 5.22 -20.77 18.56
C THR A 15 3.91 -21.37 19.10
N SER A 16 2.78 -20.66 19.04
CA SER A 16 1.51 -21.28 19.43
C SER A 16 0.30 -20.78 18.62
N GLN A 17 0.02 -21.50 17.53
CA GLN A 17 -1.29 -21.77 16.89
C GLN A 17 -1.26 -21.57 15.36
N SER A 18 -0.96 -22.65 14.64
CA SER A 18 -1.80 -23.21 13.56
C SER A 18 -0.94 -24.10 12.65
N SER A 19 -0.87 -25.38 12.97
CA SER A 19 -0.43 -26.41 12.04
C SER A 19 -1.43 -26.48 10.88
N GLY A 20 -1.21 -25.68 9.82
CA GLY A 20 -2.01 -25.75 8.58
C GLY A 20 -2.24 -24.45 7.81
N MET A 21 -1.92 -23.26 8.35
CA MET A 21 -2.14 -21.99 7.64
C MET A 21 -0.99 -21.66 6.68
N SER A 22 -1.33 -21.18 5.49
CA SER A 22 -0.39 -20.57 4.55
C SER A 22 0.12 -19.23 5.09
N PHE A 23 1.31 -18.80 4.64
CA PHE A 23 1.91 -17.55 5.10
C PHE A 23 1.01 -16.32 4.84
N GLY A 24 0.28 -16.30 3.73
CA GLY A 24 -0.67 -15.22 3.43
C GLY A 24 -1.88 -15.21 4.35
N GLU A 25 -2.38 -16.37 4.78
CA GLU A 25 -3.44 -16.46 5.79
C GLU A 25 -2.95 -15.95 7.16
N SER A 26 -1.69 -16.22 7.51
CA SER A 26 -1.07 -15.67 8.73
C SER A 26 -1.04 -14.14 8.69
N ILE A 27 -0.67 -13.55 7.55
CA ILE A 27 -0.68 -12.09 7.37
C ILE A 27 -2.10 -11.53 7.50
N MET A 28 -3.10 -12.19 6.91
CA MET A 28 -4.50 -11.78 7.05
C MET A 28 -4.95 -11.78 8.51
N HIS A 29 -4.60 -12.83 9.25
CA HIS A 29 -4.94 -12.96 10.66
C HIS A 29 -4.25 -11.88 11.51
N GLU A 30 -2.97 -11.60 11.27
CA GLU A 30 -2.24 -10.52 11.95
C GLU A 30 -2.82 -9.14 11.64
N LEU A 31 -3.18 -8.89 10.38
CA LEU A 31 -3.83 -7.65 9.97
C LEU A 31 -5.18 -7.48 10.69
N GLN A 32 -6.00 -8.53 10.74
CA GLN A 32 -7.27 -8.51 11.48
C GLN A 32 -7.05 -8.24 12.97
N ALA A 33 -6.10 -8.92 13.61
CA ALA A 33 -5.79 -8.73 15.02
C ALA A 33 -5.31 -7.30 15.32
N SER A 34 -4.47 -6.73 14.44
CA SER A 34 -3.99 -5.36 14.53
C SER A 34 -5.13 -4.34 14.40
N LEU A 35 -6.07 -4.57 13.47
CA LEU A 35 -7.26 -3.73 13.28
C LEU A 35 -8.26 -3.83 14.44
N GLN A 36 -8.42 -5.01 15.04
CA GLN A 36 -9.26 -5.17 16.23
C GLN A 36 -8.68 -4.41 17.42
N ASN A 37 -7.36 -4.46 17.63
CA ASN A 37 -6.69 -3.67 18.66
C ASN A 37 -6.71 -2.16 18.39
N SER A 38 -6.80 -1.73 17.13
CA SER A 38 -6.93 -0.29 16.79
C SER A 38 -8.36 0.23 16.90
N SER A 39 -9.37 -0.65 16.92
CA SER A 39 -10.78 -0.27 17.07
C SER A 39 -11.10 0.39 18.43
N SER A 40 -10.33 0.08 19.48
CA SER A 40 -10.36 0.78 20.78
C SER A 40 -9.59 2.11 20.78
N MET A 41 -8.83 2.41 19.72
CA MET A 41 -8.01 3.62 19.53
C MET A 41 -8.59 4.60 18.49
N ARG A 42 -9.85 4.46 18.08
CA ARG A 42 -10.52 5.40 17.14
C ARG A 42 -10.56 6.86 17.61
N ALA A 43 -10.22 7.13 18.88
CA ALA A 43 -10.36 8.46 19.46
C ALA A 43 -9.06 9.30 19.53
N LEU A 44 -7.84 8.75 19.39
CA LEU A 44 -6.65 9.50 19.86
C LEU A 44 -5.33 9.31 19.10
N LEU A 45 -5.28 8.63 17.94
CA LEU A 45 -4.04 8.55 17.15
C LEU A 45 -4.23 9.15 15.75
N PRO A 46 -3.29 9.98 15.25
CA PRO A 46 -3.31 10.41 13.86
C PRO A 46 -3.17 9.17 12.97
N TRP A 47 -4.06 9.03 11.98
CA TRP A 47 -4.16 7.90 11.04
C TRP A 47 -2.81 7.44 10.43
N GLN A 48 -1.84 8.35 10.36
CA GLN A 48 -0.44 8.06 10.00
C GLN A 48 0.20 6.95 10.87
N GLN A 49 -0.11 6.89 12.17
CA GLN A 49 0.48 5.92 13.09
C GLN A 49 0.00 4.48 12.81
N THR A 50 -1.26 4.30 12.41
CA THR A 50 -1.81 2.98 12.05
C THR A 50 -1.18 2.45 10.75
N CYS A 51 -0.95 3.33 9.78
CA CYS A 51 -0.22 2.97 8.55
C CYS A 51 1.25 2.63 8.80
N HIS A 52 1.93 3.40 9.66
CA HIS A 52 3.31 3.09 10.06
C HIS A 52 3.43 1.77 10.83
N ASN A 53 2.47 1.45 11.69
CA ASN A 53 2.45 0.16 12.38
C ASN A 53 2.16 -0.99 11.40
N MET A 54 1.44 -0.75 10.31
CA MET A 54 1.28 -1.73 9.25
C MET A 54 2.54 -1.86 8.39
N PHE A 55 3.28 -0.78 8.16
CA PHE A 55 4.59 -0.85 7.49
C PHE A 55 5.52 -1.87 8.14
N SER A 56 5.54 -1.99 9.48
CA SER A 56 6.37 -3.00 10.16
C SER A 56 5.96 -4.45 9.80
N LEU A 57 4.66 -4.73 9.62
CA LEU A 57 4.17 -6.03 9.13
C LEU A 57 4.59 -6.31 7.67
N PHE A 58 4.83 -5.25 6.89
CA PHE A 58 5.28 -5.32 5.50
C PHE A 58 6.79 -5.08 5.32
N SER A 59 7.55 -4.96 6.42
CA SER A 59 8.97 -4.61 6.40
C SER A 59 9.90 -5.77 6.04
N SER A 60 9.41 -7.00 6.13
CA SER A 60 10.09 -8.17 5.56
C SER A 60 10.04 -8.10 4.04
N THR A 61 11.15 -8.44 3.38
CA THR A 61 11.42 -8.29 1.95
C THR A 61 10.27 -8.78 1.07
N ARG A 62 9.47 -7.83 0.60
CA ARG A 62 8.33 -8.06 -0.30
C ARG A 62 8.57 -7.25 -1.55
N SER A 63 8.77 -7.93 -2.68
CA SER A 63 8.94 -7.25 -3.96
C SER A 63 7.57 -6.86 -4.51
N ILE A 64 7.40 -5.56 -4.79
CA ILE A 64 6.30 -5.10 -5.64
C ILE A 64 6.61 -5.63 -7.04
N VAL A 65 5.76 -6.52 -7.53
CA VAL A 65 5.93 -7.16 -8.83
C VAL A 65 5.28 -6.34 -9.93
N ASP A 66 4.16 -5.69 -9.61
CA ASP A 66 3.41 -4.90 -10.57
C ASP A 66 2.57 -3.82 -9.88
N ILE A 67 2.32 -2.73 -10.61
CA ILE A 67 1.43 -1.65 -10.20
C ILE A 67 0.47 -1.37 -11.36
N THR A 68 -0.81 -1.58 -11.11
CA THR A 68 -1.88 -1.36 -12.10
C THR A 68 -2.76 -0.19 -11.71
N VAL A 69 -3.22 0.57 -12.69
CA VAL A 69 -4.11 1.72 -12.49
C VAL A 69 -5.55 1.21 -12.34
N GLN A 70 -6.24 1.66 -11.29
CA GLN A 70 -7.64 1.32 -11.03
C GLN A 70 -8.57 2.48 -11.37
N GLU A 71 -8.21 3.69 -10.93
CA GLU A 71 -8.99 4.91 -11.16
C GLU A 71 -8.03 6.07 -11.46
N LEU A 72 -8.51 7.06 -12.22
CA LEU A 72 -7.69 8.19 -12.67
C LEU A 72 -7.94 9.48 -11.88
N LEU A 73 -9.10 9.65 -11.23
CA LEU A 73 -9.52 10.89 -10.59
C LEU A 73 -10.31 10.64 -9.28
N PRO A 74 -9.66 10.67 -8.10
CA PRO A 74 -8.21 10.68 -7.90
C PRO A 74 -7.55 9.36 -8.31
N LEU A 75 -6.24 9.41 -8.60
CA LEU A 75 -5.45 8.27 -9.03
C LEU A 75 -5.41 7.21 -7.93
N ARG A 76 -5.99 6.05 -8.24
CA ARG A 76 -5.99 4.86 -7.39
C ARG A 76 -5.25 3.74 -8.12
N ILE A 77 -4.36 3.07 -7.40
CA ILE A 77 -3.53 2.00 -7.95
C ILE A 77 -3.72 0.72 -7.15
N ARG A 78 -3.41 -0.40 -7.79
CA ARG A 78 -3.31 -1.73 -7.18
C ARG A 78 -1.87 -2.20 -7.30
N ALA A 79 -1.20 -2.38 -6.17
CA ALA A 79 0.10 -3.04 -6.10
C ALA A 79 -0.09 -4.55 -5.95
N LYS A 80 0.54 -5.34 -6.83
CA LYS A 80 0.70 -6.78 -6.69
C LYS A 80 2.03 -7.06 -6.01
N VAL A 81 1.99 -7.75 -4.88
CA VAL A 81 3.17 -7.94 -4.03
C VAL A 81 3.43 -9.41 -3.85
N GLN A 82 4.66 -9.83 -4.10
CA GLN A 82 5.07 -11.21 -3.90
C GLN A 82 5.44 -11.46 -2.44
N LEU A 83 4.96 -12.57 -1.90
CA LEU A 83 5.37 -13.09 -0.61
C LEU A 83 6.62 -13.95 -0.80
N GLU A 84 7.73 -13.52 -0.21
CA GLU A 84 8.92 -14.35 -0.12
C GLU A 84 8.70 -15.46 0.91
N HIS A 85 8.78 -16.71 0.46
CA HIS A 85 8.78 -17.87 1.32
C HIS A 85 10.22 -18.35 1.51
N VAL A 86 10.75 -18.27 2.72
CA VAL A 86 12.08 -18.80 3.01
C VAL A 86 12.06 -20.32 2.82
N GLY A 87 12.77 -20.81 1.80
CA GLY A 87 12.92 -22.25 1.53
C GLY A 87 11.82 -22.92 0.70
N SER A 88 10.94 -22.15 0.04
CA SER A 88 9.91 -22.69 -0.86
C SER A 88 9.93 -21.99 -2.21
N ASP A 89 9.81 -22.75 -3.30
CA ASP A 89 9.65 -22.22 -4.68
C ASP A 89 8.21 -21.72 -4.95
N ARG A 90 7.33 -21.81 -3.95
CA ARG A 90 5.95 -21.34 -4.08
C ARG A 90 5.91 -19.81 -4.13
N ARG A 91 5.33 -19.30 -5.21
CA ARG A 91 5.08 -17.87 -5.41
C ARG A 91 3.64 -17.55 -5.04
N ASP A 92 3.45 -16.98 -3.85
CA ASP A 92 2.15 -16.43 -3.45
C ASP A 92 2.17 -14.90 -3.55
N TYR A 93 0.99 -14.31 -3.73
CA TYR A 93 0.82 -12.88 -3.92
C TYR A 93 -0.31 -12.35 -3.05
N PHE A 94 -0.18 -11.10 -2.64
CA PHE A 94 -1.30 -10.30 -2.15
C PHE A 94 -1.41 -9.01 -2.97
N TYR A 95 -2.56 -8.37 -2.85
CA TYR A 95 -2.86 -7.13 -3.55
C TYR A 95 -3.18 -6.05 -2.53
N VAL A 96 -2.72 -4.83 -2.82
CA VAL A 96 -3.06 -3.65 -2.04
C VAL A 96 -3.53 -2.55 -2.97
N ASP A 97 -4.75 -2.07 -2.73
CA ASP A 97 -5.29 -0.90 -3.42
C ASP A 97 -5.14 0.34 -2.55
N GLY A 98 -4.86 1.48 -3.16
CA GLY A 98 -4.86 2.77 -2.46
C GLY A 98 -4.53 3.93 -3.38
N HIS A 99 -4.57 5.14 -2.82
CA HIS A 99 -4.29 6.35 -3.60
C HIS A 99 -2.80 6.63 -3.71
N VAL A 100 -2.43 7.34 -4.77
CA VAL A 100 -1.08 7.86 -4.96
C VAL A 100 -0.98 9.25 -4.34
N CYS A 101 0.07 9.47 -3.56
CA CYS A 101 0.37 10.81 -3.08
C CYS A 101 1.10 11.64 -4.16
N GLN A 102 0.83 12.95 -4.17
CA GLN A 102 1.48 13.91 -5.04
C GLN A 102 2.97 14.14 -4.83
N ASN A 103 3.54 13.76 -3.69
CA ASN A 103 4.95 13.97 -3.41
C ASN A 103 5.81 13.27 -4.46
N GLY A 104 6.57 14.06 -5.22
CA GLY A 104 7.41 13.56 -6.31
C GLY A 104 6.66 12.99 -7.50
N PHE A 105 5.34 13.21 -7.61
CA PHE A 105 4.56 12.84 -8.79
C PHE A 105 4.68 13.94 -9.85
N ASP A 106 5.10 13.57 -11.06
CA ASP A 106 5.39 14.52 -12.12
C ASP A 106 4.78 14.10 -13.48
N GLN A 107 5.13 14.86 -14.52
CA GLN A 107 4.67 14.62 -15.88
C GLN A 107 5.11 13.26 -16.43
N HIS A 108 6.29 12.75 -16.04
CA HIS A 108 6.76 11.44 -16.49
C HIS A 108 5.96 10.31 -15.84
N ALA A 109 5.63 10.45 -14.55
CA ALA A 109 4.73 9.53 -13.86
C ALA A 109 3.32 9.54 -14.45
N ALA A 110 2.78 10.72 -14.74
CA ALA A 110 1.49 10.87 -15.43
C ALA A 110 1.48 10.19 -16.80
N ASN A 111 2.55 10.36 -17.58
CA ASN A 111 2.70 9.71 -18.88
C ASN A 111 2.89 8.19 -18.75
N ALA A 112 3.52 7.70 -17.68
CA ALA A 112 3.60 6.27 -17.40
C ALA A 112 2.21 5.68 -17.09
N VAL A 113 1.37 6.41 -16.35
CA VAL A 113 -0.04 6.05 -16.12
C VAL A 113 -0.79 5.92 -17.45
N CYS A 114 -0.76 6.95 -18.30
CA CYS A 114 -1.48 6.91 -19.57
C CYS A 114 -0.95 5.85 -20.55
N ARG A 115 0.37 5.59 -20.56
CA ARG A 115 0.94 4.50 -21.35
C ARG A 115 0.51 3.13 -20.87
N SER A 116 0.40 2.91 -19.56
CA SER A 116 -0.08 1.63 -19.03
C SER A 116 -1.52 1.32 -19.44
N LEU A 117 -2.31 2.36 -19.74
CA LEU A 117 -3.67 2.27 -20.28
C LEU A 117 -3.75 2.30 -21.82
N GLY A 118 -2.61 2.32 -22.52
CA GLY A 118 -2.55 2.38 -23.99
C GLY A 118 -2.97 3.72 -24.60
N LYS A 119 -2.92 4.82 -23.83
CA LYS A 119 -3.38 6.17 -24.24
C LYS A 119 -2.26 7.13 -24.67
N GLY A 120 -1.00 6.70 -24.64
CA GLY A 120 0.15 7.53 -25.02
C GLY A 120 0.67 8.44 -23.91
N SER A 121 1.37 9.52 -24.27
CA SER A 121 2.18 10.35 -23.35
C SER A 121 1.76 11.83 -23.30
N ASN A 122 0.48 12.11 -23.57
CA ASN A 122 -0.09 13.46 -23.47
C ASN A 122 -0.91 13.62 -22.18
N ALA A 123 -0.38 13.07 -21.09
CA ALA A 123 -1.09 13.11 -19.82
C ALA A 123 -1.20 14.54 -19.28
N VAL A 124 -2.25 14.84 -18.56
CA VAL A 124 -2.32 16.00 -17.66
C VAL A 124 -2.46 15.47 -16.25
N TYR A 125 -1.55 15.83 -15.35
CA TYR A 125 -1.70 15.50 -13.94
C TYR A 125 -2.31 16.66 -13.17
N LEU A 126 -3.15 16.32 -12.20
CA LEU A 126 -3.82 17.26 -11.33
C LEU A 126 -3.34 17.01 -9.90
N LEU A 127 -2.94 18.07 -9.21
CA LEU A 127 -2.46 18.02 -7.83
C LEU A 127 -3.56 18.48 -6.86
N ASN A 128 -3.36 18.20 -5.58
CA ASN A 128 -4.25 18.58 -4.48
C ASN A 128 -5.72 18.22 -4.75
N ARG A 129 -5.98 17.02 -5.28
CA ARG A 129 -7.33 16.61 -5.66
C ARG A 129 -8.13 16.32 -4.39
N PRO A 130 -9.25 17.01 -4.13
CA PRO A 130 -10.11 16.62 -3.04
C PRO A 130 -10.68 15.23 -3.35
N ILE A 131 -10.59 14.34 -2.36
CA ILE A 131 -11.59 13.27 -2.26
C ILE A 131 -12.84 14.00 -1.78
N GLY A 132 -14.00 13.80 -2.42
CA GLY A 132 -15.26 14.41 -1.97
C GLY A 132 -15.61 14.00 -0.53
N ASP A 133 -16.88 14.12 -0.12
CA ASP A 133 -17.32 13.76 1.25
C ASP A 133 -17.24 12.23 1.57
N GLN A 134 -16.32 11.48 0.95
CA GLN A 134 -16.03 10.09 1.28
C GLN A 134 -15.25 10.06 2.60
N PRO A 135 -15.84 9.54 3.68
CA PRO A 135 -15.31 9.70 5.03
C PRO A 135 -14.01 8.93 5.27
N PHE A 136 -13.64 7.98 4.39
CA PHE A 136 -12.40 7.22 4.51
C PHE A 136 -11.82 6.89 3.14
N SER A 137 -10.69 7.49 2.82
CA SER A 137 -9.77 6.99 1.80
C SER A 137 -9.11 5.73 2.35
N GLU A 138 -9.66 4.56 2.04
CA GLU A 138 -9.18 3.30 2.60
C GLU A 138 -8.27 2.58 1.62
N CYS A 139 -7.30 1.85 2.16
CA CYS A 139 -6.55 0.86 1.42
C CYS A 139 -7.29 -0.47 1.48
N LEU A 140 -7.29 -1.23 0.38
CA LEU A 140 -7.87 -2.57 0.35
C LEU A 140 -6.75 -3.58 0.29
N PHE A 141 -6.58 -4.37 1.34
CA PHE A 141 -5.69 -5.52 1.34
C PHE A 141 -6.46 -6.76 0.90
N GLN A 142 -5.92 -7.52 -0.05
CA GLN A 142 -6.53 -8.75 -0.53
C GLN A 142 -5.52 -9.89 -0.62
N TYR A 143 -5.90 -11.05 -0.08
CA TYR A 143 -5.20 -12.32 -0.26
C TYR A 143 -6.21 -13.40 -0.62
N GLY A 144 -6.02 -14.07 -1.76
CA GLY A 144 -7.03 -14.97 -2.31
C GLY A 144 -8.38 -14.26 -2.51
N MET A 145 -9.42 -14.79 -1.87
CA MET A 145 -10.77 -14.21 -1.86
C MET A 145 -11.02 -13.26 -0.68
N ASP A 146 -10.15 -13.29 0.32
CA ASP A 146 -10.30 -12.53 1.55
C ASP A 146 -9.85 -11.08 1.35
N LYS A 147 -10.62 -10.16 1.93
CA LYS A 147 -10.40 -8.71 1.79
C LYS A 147 -10.48 -8.04 3.16
N ILE A 148 -9.52 -7.17 3.43
CA ILE A 148 -9.46 -6.37 4.65
C ILE A 148 -9.33 -4.90 4.26
N VAL A 149 -10.20 -4.09 4.84
CA VAL A 149 -10.12 -2.64 4.78
C VAL A 149 -9.07 -2.16 5.76
N VAL A 150 -8.14 -1.39 5.25
CA VAL A 150 -7.02 -0.83 6.00
C VAL A 150 -7.20 0.68 6.05
N PRO A 151 -7.12 1.30 7.23
CA PRO A 151 -7.30 2.75 7.39
C PRO A 151 -6.05 3.52 6.93
N CYS A 152 -5.66 3.34 5.67
CA CYS A 152 -4.57 4.06 5.02
C CYS A 152 -5.07 4.77 3.78
N THR A 153 -4.73 6.06 3.70
CA THR A 153 -5.11 6.95 2.62
C THR A 153 -4.24 6.76 1.38
N PHE A 154 -2.93 6.87 1.57
CA PHE A 154 -1.94 6.84 0.52
C PHE A 154 -1.15 5.54 0.60
N LEU A 155 -1.01 4.89 -0.55
CA LEU A 155 -0.28 3.64 -0.66
C LEU A 155 1.23 3.87 -0.83
N MET A 156 1.62 4.90 -1.57
CA MET A 156 3.02 5.20 -1.89
C MET A 156 3.17 6.62 -2.47
N GLU A 157 4.42 7.08 -2.55
CA GLU A 157 4.83 8.38 -3.07
C GLU A 157 6.15 8.27 -3.87
N GLN A 158 6.65 9.42 -4.35
CA GLN A 158 7.96 9.59 -4.99
C GLN A 158 8.17 8.78 -6.27
N PHE A 159 7.18 8.75 -7.15
CA PHE A 159 7.29 8.13 -8.48
C PHE A 159 8.25 8.90 -9.40
N LYS A 160 9.52 8.49 -9.43
CA LYS A 160 10.55 9.00 -10.32
C LYS A 160 10.61 8.16 -11.59
N CYS A 161 9.77 8.53 -12.55
CA CYS A 161 9.69 7.89 -13.85
C CYS A 161 10.61 8.55 -14.88
N THR A 162 10.96 7.82 -15.93
CA THR A 162 11.67 8.39 -17.09
C THR A 162 10.69 8.58 -18.26
N SER A 163 11.17 9.22 -19.33
CA SER A 163 10.42 9.34 -20.58
C SER A 163 10.07 7.98 -21.20
N SER A 164 10.78 6.89 -20.88
CA SER A 164 10.54 5.55 -21.41
C SER A 164 9.69 4.64 -20.48
N SER A 165 9.45 5.03 -19.23
CA SER A 165 8.67 4.22 -18.26
C SER A 165 7.22 3.98 -18.70
N THR A 166 6.84 2.75 -19.08
CA THR A 166 5.49 2.43 -19.57
C THR A 166 4.47 2.15 -18.47
N THR A 167 4.91 1.90 -17.24
CA THR A 167 4.07 1.63 -16.07
C THR A 167 4.66 2.31 -14.83
N LEU A 168 3.84 2.53 -13.80
CA LEU A 168 4.31 3.08 -12.52
C LEU A 168 5.23 2.09 -11.76
N GLY A 169 5.01 0.78 -11.92
CA GLY A 169 5.86 -0.26 -11.31
C GLY A 169 7.27 -0.32 -11.89
N GLY A 170 7.49 0.24 -13.09
CA GLY A 170 8.81 0.38 -13.69
C GLY A 170 9.57 1.65 -13.27
N CYS A 171 9.00 2.47 -12.40
CA CYS A 171 9.61 3.70 -11.90
C CYS A 171 10.26 3.46 -10.53
N SER A 172 11.21 4.31 -10.15
CA SER A 172 11.62 4.36 -8.75
C SER A 172 10.48 4.99 -7.92
N HIS A 173 10.15 4.40 -6.78
CA HIS A 173 9.08 4.85 -5.88
C HIS A 173 9.40 4.49 -4.43
N SER A 174 8.65 5.04 -3.47
CA SER A 174 8.76 4.65 -2.06
C SER A 174 8.23 3.23 -1.82
N LYS A 175 8.48 2.67 -0.62
CA LYS A 175 7.89 1.39 -0.21
C LYS A 175 6.39 1.58 0.07
N LEU A 176 5.65 0.47 0.10
CA LEU A 176 4.24 0.49 0.50
C LEU A 176 4.09 1.12 1.89
N PHE A 177 3.11 2.01 2.02
CA PHE A 177 2.77 2.73 3.24
C PHE A 177 3.89 3.65 3.78
N GLU A 178 4.99 3.81 3.05
CA GLU A 178 6.04 4.79 3.34
C GLU A 178 5.69 6.10 2.62
N GLN A 179 4.86 6.90 3.28
CA GLN A 179 4.32 8.14 2.74
C GLN A 179 4.24 9.22 3.82
N SER A 180 4.47 10.47 3.43
CA SER A 180 4.51 11.64 4.34
C SER A 180 3.33 12.58 4.16
N CYS A 181 2.33 12.15 3.40
CA CYS A 181 1.23 12.94 2.90
C CYS A 181 0.06 12.96 3.88
N ALA A 182 -0.68 14.06 3.85
CA ALA A 182 -1.84 14.30 4.69
C ALA A 182 -2.87 15.15 3.94
N GLY A 183 -4.14 15.04 4.31
CA GLY A 183 -5.22 15.82 3.68
C GLY A 183 -5.38 15.51 2.19
N ASP A 184 -5.67 16.54 1.39
CA ASP A 184 -6.05 16.43 -0.02
C ASP A 184 -4.87 16.27 -1.00
N MET A 185 -3.76 15.66 -0.56
CA MET A 185 -2.54 15.48 -1.35
C MET A 185 -2.64 14.39 -2.44
N TYR A 186 -3.83 14.12 -2.94
CA TYR A 186 -4.10 13.16 -3.99
C TYR A 186 -3.73 13.71 -5.35
N VAL A 187 -3.23 12.84 -6.21
CA VAL A 187 -3.05 13.16 -7.63
C VAL A 187 -4.22 12.65 -8.46
N GLY A 188 -4.44 13.29 -9.59
CA GLY A 188 -5.30 12.80 -10.66
C GLY A 188 -4.53 12.78 -11.98
N VAL A 189 -4.96 11.96 -12.93
CA VAL A 189 -4.38 11.90 -14.27
C VAL A 189 -5.50 11.94 -15.30
N VAL A 190 -5.35 12.75 -16.34
CA VAL A 190 -6.19 12.73 -17.54
C VAL A 190 -5.32 12.27 -18.69
N CYS A 191 -5.83 11.25 -19.39
CA CYS A 191 -5.38 10.79 -20.69
C CYS A 191 -6.50 11.09 -21.69
#